data_AF-G8FVA9-F1
#
_entry.id   AF-G8FVA9-F1
#
_cell.length_a   1.000
_cell.length_b   1.000
_cell.length_c   1.000
_cell.angle_alpha   90.00
_cell.angle_beta   90.00
_cell.angle_gamma   90.00
#
_symmetry.space_group_name_H-M   'P 1'
#
loop_
_entity.id
_entity.type
_entity.pdbx_description
1 polymer ?
#
loop_
_entity_poly.entity_id
_entity_poly.type
_entity_poly.pdbx_seq_one_letter_code
_entity_poly.pdbx_strand_id
1 'polypeptide(L)'
;DHNATSHVDQAVEFFSSIASKYGSNPNIIYETFNKPLQLSWTDVLVPYHKKVIAAIRKYDTKNVIVLGTPKWSQSVDEASRNPITDYSNLMYTLHYYAAQPEHKAALRATAQTAYNNGLPIFVTEYGTVAASGDGAVDSASSATWWSFLDEKN
;
A
#
# COMPACT_ATOMS: atom_id res chain seq x y z
N ASP A 1 -0.76 14.12 2.12
CA ASP A 1 -1.31 14.60 0.84
C ASP A 1 -1.11 13.50 -0.21
N HIS A 2 -1.38 13.76 -1.50
CA HIS A 2 -1.07 12.82 -2.60
C HIS A 2 0.31 13.06 -3.24
N ASN A 3 1.18 13.85 -2.61
CA ASN A 3 2.40 14.40 -3.20
C ASN A 3 3.63 14.14 -2.30
N ALA A 4 3.70 12.99 -1.65
CA ALA A 4 4.81 12.68 -0.74
C ALA A 4 6.19 12.71 -1.45
N THR A 5 6.23 12.47 -2.75
CA THR A 5 7.44 12.60 -3.58
C THR A 5 7.99 14.03 -3.66
N SER A 6 7.17 15.05 -3.37
CA SER A 6 7.60 16.44 -3.24
C SER A 6 8.13 16.80 -1.85
N HIS A 7 8.03 15.87 -0.89
CA HIS A 7 8.35 16.06 0.52
C HIS A 7 9.22 14.92 1.07
N VAL A 8 10.14 14.42 0.25
CA VAL A 8 10.93 13.22 0.56
C VAL A 8 11.73 13.39 1.85
N ASP A 9 12.34 14.56 2.04
CA ASP A 9 13.18 14.83 3.21
C ASP A 9 12.35 14.90 4.49
N GLN A 10 11.16 15.51 4.44
CA GLN A 10 10.22 15.55 5.56
C GLN A 10 9.69 14.14 5.89
N ALA A 11 9.41 13.31 4.88
CA ALA A 11 9.00 11.93 5.10
C ALA A 11 10.13 11.13 5.77
N VAL A 12 11.36 11.25 5.28
CA VAL A 12 12.55 10.61 5.88
C VAL A 12 12.75 11.05 7.33
N GLU A 13 12.63 12.34 7.62
CA GLU A 13 12.74 12.88 8.98
C GLU A 13 11.65 12.33 9.91
N PHE A 14 10.39 12.38 9.47
CA PHE A 14 9.25 11.87 10.23
C PHE A 14 9.42 10.39 10.55
N PHE A 15 9.65 9.55 9.55
CA PHE A 15 9.78 8.11 9.74
C PHE A 15 11.02 7.72 10.54
N SER A 16 12.13 8.47 10.40
CA SER A 16 13.31 8.30 11.26
C SER A 16 12.98 8.55 12.73
N SER A 17 12.21 9.61 13.02
CA SER A 17 11.80 9.97 14.38
C SER A 17 10.91 8.90 15.01
N ILE A 18 9.91 8.42 14.27
CA ILE A 18 9.01 7.36 14.73
C ILE A 18 9.78 6.05 14.95
N ALA A 19 10.61 5.62 13.99
CA ALA A 19 11.38 4.38 14.10
C ALA A 19 12.42 4.43 15.22
N SER A 20 13.10 5.56 15.42
CA SER A 20 14.04 5.76 16.54
C SER A 20 13.34 5.62 17.89
N LYS A 21 12.14 6.18 18.02
CA LYS A 21 11.42 6.20 19.30
C LYS A 21 10.65 4.90 19.59
N TYR A 22 10.10 4.27 18.55
CA TYR A 22 9.13 3.18 18.70
C TYR A 22 9.47 1.90 17.95
N GLY A 23 10.58 1.84 17.22
CA GLY A 23 10.92 0.71 16.34
C GLY A 23 11.18 -0.62 17.05
N SER A 24 11.41 -0.61 18.36
CA SER A 24 11.48 -1.83 19.16
C SER A 24 10.11 -2.41 19.53
N ASN A 25 9.02 -1.67 19.30
CA ASN A 25 7.67 -2.14 19.61
C ASN A 25 7.12 -2.98 18.44
N PRO A 26 6.67 -4.22 18.70
CA PRO A 26 6.19 -5.11 17.65
C PRO A 26 4.82 -4.70 17.06
N ASN A 27 4.17 -3.68 17.64
CA ASN A 27 2.86 -3.20 17.22
C ASN A 27 2.92 -2.20 16.06
N ILE A 28 4.10 -1.72 15.69
CA ILE A 28 4.26 -0.68 14.68
C ILE A 28 4.19 -1.29 13.28
N ILE A 29 3.37 -0.68 12.43
CA ILE A 29 3.37 -0.88 10.99
C ILE A 29 3.55 0.50 10.36
N TYR A 30 4.48 0.63 9.41
CA TYR A 30 4.73 1.88 8.72
C TYR A 30 4.06 1.86 7.36
N GLU A 31 3.20 2.82 7.05
CA GLU A 31 2.69 3.04 5.69
C GLU A 31 3.35 4.28 5.10
N THR A 32 4.26 4.10 4.15
CA THR A 32 5.20 5.17 3.72
C THR A 32 4.57 6.19 2.79
N PHE A 33 3.47 5.83 2.12
CA PHE A 33 2.72 6.71 1.23
C PHE A 33 1.31 6.15 1.02
N ASN A 34 0.29 6.80 1.57
CA ASN A 34 -1.11 6.34 1.52
C ASN A 34 -1.60 6.06 0.08
N LYS A 35 -1.65 7.10 -0.76
CA LYS A 35 -2.27 7.04 -2.11
C LYS A 35 -1.46 7.84 -3.13
N PRO A 36 -0.41 7.25 -3.73
CA PRO A 36 0.26 7.85 -4.88
C PRO A 36 -0.75 8.15 -6.00
N LEU A 37 -0.54 9.23 -6.77
CA LEU A 37 -1.30 9.48 -7.99
C LEU A 37 -0.85 8.52 -9.12
N GLN A 38 -0.93 8.96 -10.36
CA GLN A 38 -0.51 8.20 -11.55
C GLN A 38 1.02 8.31 -11.77
N LEU A 39 1.79 8.04 -10.73
CA LEU A 39 3.26 8.09 -10.75
C LEU A 39 3.84 6.74 -11.20
N SER A 40 4.94 6.76 -11.95
CA SER A 40 5.66 5.53 -12.34
C SER A 40 6.09 4.75 -11.10
N TRP A 41 5.71 3.46 -11.03
CA TRP A 41 6.18 2.58 -9.96
C TRP A 41 7.71 2.54 -9.93
N THR A 42 8.32 2.18 -11.07
CA THR A 42 9.77 1.94 -11.18
C THR A 42 10.59 3.21 -11.04
N ASP A 43 10.19 4.29 -11.73
CA ASP A 43 11.07 5.46 -11.88
C ASP A 43 10.87 6.50 -10.76
N VAL A 44 9.71 6.48 -10.10
CA VAL A 44 9.35 7.49 -9.08
C VAL A 44 9.13 6.86 -7.71
N LEU A 45 8.25 5.86 -7.61
CA LEU A 45 7.85 5.31 -6.30
C LEU A 45 8.91 4.39 -5.69
N VAL A 46 9.59 3.55 -6.47
CA VAL A 46 10.67 2.71 -5.96
C VAL A 46 11.80 3.55 -5.36
N PRO A 47 12.34 4.59 -6.03
CA PRO A 47 13.34 5.47 -5.43
C PRO A 47 12.86 6.19 -4.16
N TYR A 48 11.61 6.66 -4.14
CA TYR A 48 11.01 7.27 -2.94
C TYR A 48 10.96 6.27 -1.77
N HIS A 49 10.35 5.09 -2.01
CA HIS A 49 10.17 4.06 -0.98
C HIS A 49 11.51 3.60 -0.44
N LYS A 50 12.52 3.37 -1.28
CA LYS A 50 13.86 2.98 -0.83
C LYS A 50 14.49 3.99 0.12
N LYS A 51 14.32 5.31 -0.11
CA LYS A 51 14.82 6.34 0.81
C LYS A 51 14.14 6.27 2.18
N VAL A 52 12.81 6.14 2.20
CA VAL A 52 12.04 6.06 3.45
C VAL A 52 12.28 4.73 4.19
N ILE A 53 12.35 3.61 3.47
CA ILE A 53 12.69 2.29 4.03
C ILE A 53 14.08 2.35 4.69
N ALA A 54 15.09 2.89 4.01
CA ALA A 54 16.44 2.99 4.56
C ALA A 54 16.47 3.81 5.87
N ALA A 55 15.69 4.89 5.93
CA ALA A 55 15.54 5.72 7.11
C ALA A 55 14.91 4.97 8.30
N ILE A 56 13.85 4.20 8.05
CA ILE A 56 13.21 3.33 9.06
C ILE A 56 14.18 2.23 9.51
N ARG A 57 14.79 1.52 8.55
CA ARG A 57 15.65 0.35 8.80
C ARG A 57 16.94 0.68 9.54
N LYS A 58 17.33 1.96 9.62
CA LYS A 58 18.39 2.43 10.51
C LYS A 58 18.10 2.17 12.00
N TYR A 59 16.82 2.19 12.40
CA TYR A 59 16.40 2.05 13.80
C TYR A 59 15.52 0.82 14.04
N ASP A 60 14.77 0.37 13.02
CA ASP A 60 13.82 -0.73 13.13
C ASP A 60 14.05 -1.76 12.02
N THR A 61 14.65 -2.89 12.38
CA THR A 61 15.04 -3.94 11.42
C THR A 61 13.97 -5.00 11.17
N LYS A 62 12.80 -4.94 11.83
CA LYS A 62 11.86 -6.08 11.87
C LYS A 62 10.42 -5.72 11.53
N ASN A 63 9.92 -4.56 11.90
CA ASN A 63 8.50 -4.26 11.70
C ASN A 63 8.14 -4.14 10.22
N VAL A 64 6.87 -4.39 9.91
CA VAL A 64 6.32 -4.34 8.55
C VAL A 64 6.32 -2.91 8.02
N ILE A 65 6.75 -2.75 6.78
CA ILE A 65 6.62 -1.50 6.02
C ILE A 65 5.72 -1.76 4.82
N VAL A 66 4.62 -1.01 4.73
CA VAL A 66 3.63 -1.09 3.65
C VAL A 66 3.85 0.05 2.66
N LEU A 67 3.95 -0.28 1.38
CA LEU A 67 4.35 0.62 0.32
C LEU A 67 3.16 0.96 -0.59
N GLY A 68 2.77 2.24 -0.64
CA GLY A 68 1.78 2.75 -1.57
C GLY A 68 2.11 2.44 -3.03
N THR A 69 1.11 2.03 -3.80
CA THR A 69 1.24 1.68 -5.23
C THR A 69 0.59 2.75 -6.14
N PRO A 70 0.87 2.78 -7.45
CA PRO A 70 0.29 3.80 -8.33
C PRO A 70 -1.25 3.80 -8.34
N LYS A 71 -1.82 4.91 -8.83
CA LYS A 71 -3.26 5.08 -9.08
C LYS A 71 -4.10 4.92 -7.80
N TRP A 72 -3.76 5.71 -6.78
CA TRP A 72 -4.38 5.68 -5.45
C TRP A 72 -4.30 4.29 -4.81
N SER A 73 -3.12 3.68 -4.88
CA SER A 73 -2.84 2.33 -4.36
C SER A 73 -3.72 1.24 -4.99
N GLN A 74 -3.88 1.27 -6.31
CA GLN A 74 -4.65 0.25 -7.06
C GLN A 74 -3.76 -0.65 -7.93
N SER A 75 -2.61 -0.15 -8.36
CA SER A 75 -1.71 -0.83 -9.31
C SER A 75 -0.69 -1.74 -8.60
N VAL A 76 -1.17 -2.68 -7.79
CA VAL A 76 -0.33 -3.72 -7.16
C VAL A 76 0.27 -4.70 -8.18
N ASP A 77 -0.39 -4.88 -9.33
CA ASP A 77 0.12 -5.68 -10.45
C ASP A 77 1.40 -5.05 -11.06
N GLU A 78 1.44 -3.72 -11.20
CA GLU A 78 2.64 -2.99 -11.62
C GLU A 78 3.78 -3.20 -10.62
N ALA A 79 3.51 -3.07 -9.32
CA ALA A 79 4.49 -3.31 -8.27
C ALA A 79 5.00 -4.76 -8.26
N SER A 80 4.13 -5.73 -8.51
CA SER A 80 4.48 -7.16 -8.49
C SER A 80 5.46 -7.58 -9.59
N ARG A 81 5.56 -6.81 -10.68
CA ARG A 81 6.50 -7.07 -11.78
C ARG A 81 7.89 -6.50 -11.53
N ASN A 82 8.04 -5.59 -10.57
CA ASN A 82 9.31 -5.01 -10.15
C ASN A 82 9.30 -4.74 -8.64
N PRO A 83 9.23 -5.78 -7.79
CA PRO A 83 9.19 -5.60 -6.35
C PRO A 83 10.54 -5.10 -5.81
N ILE A 84 10.50 -4.48 -4.63
CA ILE A 84 11.70 -4.08 -3.89
C ILE A 84 12.20 -5.31 -3.13
N THR A 85 13.38 -5.81 -3.48
CA THR A 85 13.90 -7.11 -2.99
C THR A 85 15.14 -6.99 -2.10
N ASP A 86 15.73 -5.81 -1.99
CA ASP A 86 16.90 -5.50 -1.16
C ASP A 86 16.56 -5.25 0.32
N TYR A 87 15.27 -5.35 0.70
CA TYR A 87 14.79 -5.22 2.08
C TYR A 87 13.76 -6.30 2.41
N SER A 88 13.65 -6.66 3.69
CA SER A 88 12.69 -7.63 4.21
C SER A 88 11.47 -6.97 4.87
N ASN A 89 10.43 -7.79 5.10
CA ASN A 89 9.18 -7.42 5.76
C ASN A 89 8.49 -6.22 5.10
N LEU A 90 8.43 -6.28 3.77
CA LEU A 90 7.71 -5.32 2.94
C LEU A 90 6.36 -5.89 2.50
N MET A 91 5.34 -5.05 2.52
CA MET A 91 4.03 -5.32 1.93
C MET A 91 3.63 -4.15 1.02
N TYR A 92 2.61 -4.33 0.20
CA TYR A 92 2.21 -3.36 -0.82
C TYR A 92 0.75 -2.99 -0.65
N THR A 93 0.47 -1.69 -0.67
CA THR A 93 -0.87 -1.17 -0.40
C THR A 93 -1.80 -1.45 -1.58
N LEU A 94 -2.97 -2.01 -1.27
CA LEU A 94 -4.14 -2.02 -2.13
C LEU A 94 -5.29 -1.28 -1.45
N HIS A 95 -5.92 -0.32 -2.13
CA HIS A 95 -7.15 0.35 -1.67
C HIS A 95 -8.31 0.05 -2.59
N TYR A 96 -9.50 -0.13 -2.03
CA TYR A 96 -10.72 -0.31 -2.81
C TYR A 96 -11.93 0.35 -2.14
N TYR A 97 -12.97 0.59 -2.94
CA TYR A 97 -14.26 1.11 -2.47
C TYR A 97 -15.34 0.25 -3.12
N ALA A 98 -16.09 -0.50 -2.31
CA ALA A 98 -16.89 -1.61 -2.78
C ALA A 98 -18.00 -1.20 -3.76
N ALA A 99 -18.55 0.02 -3.65
CA ALA A 99 -19.57 0.51 -4.56
C ALA A 99 -18.99 1.17 -5.83
N GLN A 100 -17.68 1.41 -5.90
CA GLN A 100 -17.04 1.96 -7.10
C GLN A 100 -16.97 0.88 -8.20
N PRO A 101 -17.58 1.07 -9.38
CA PRO A 101 -17.61 0.04 -10.43
C PRO A 101 -16.24 -0.51 -10.83
N GLU A 102 -15.24 0.36 -10.97
CA GLU A 102 -13.87 0.01 -11.36
C GLU A 102 -13.15 -0.78 -10.26
N HIS A 103 -13.56 -0.62 -9.00
CA HIS A 103 -12.99 -1.34 -7.86
C HIS A 103 -13.68 -2.69 -7.61
N LYS A 104 -14.49 -3.22 -8.53
CA LYS A 104 -15.15 -4.53 -8.36
C LYS A 104 -14.27 -5.66 -8.92
N ALA A 105 -14.79 -6.42 -9.89
CA ALA A 105 -14.12 -7.60 -10.42
C ALA A 105 -12.76 -7.28 -11.07
N ALA A 106 -12.66 -6.13 -11.75
CA ALA A 106 -11.42 -5.70 -12.41
C ALA A 106 -10.27 -5.51 -11.40
N LEU A 107 -10.50 -4.75 -10.34
CA LEU A 107 -9.47 -4.52 -9.31
C LEU A 107 -9.15 -5.80 -8.50
N ARG A 108 -10.13 -6.69 -8.28
CA ARG A 108 -9.83 -8.02 -7.72
C ARG A 108 -8.95 -8.87 -8.64
N ALA A 109 -9.13 -8.79 -9.96
CA ALA A 109 -8.26 -9.48 -10.91
C ALA A 109 -6.83 -8.90 -10.91
N THR A 110 -6.68 -7.58 -10.75
CA THR A 110 -5.40 -6.92 -10.51
C THR A 110 -4.72 -7.45 -9.24
N ALA A 111 -5.45 -7.50 -8.13
CA ALA A 111 -4.95 -8.05 -6.87
C ALA A 111 -4.56 -9.53 -7.00
N GLN A 112 -5.38 -10.34 -7.68
CA GLN A 112 -5.10 -11.75 -7.95
C GLN A 112 -3.81 -11.93 -8.77
N THR A 113 -3.56 -11.05 -9.74
CA THR A 113 -2.33 -11.08 -10.55
C THR A 113 -1.11 -10.83 -9.68
N ALA A 114 -1.16 -9.80 -8.83
CA ALA A 114 -0.08 -9.49 -7.90
C ALA A 114 0.15 -10.61 -6.86
N TYR A 115 -0.92 -11.21 -6.34
CA TYR A 115 -0.86 -12.38 -5.46
C TYR A 115 -0.19 -13.58 -6.16
N ASN A 116 -0.58 -13.88 -7.40
CA ASN A 116 0.01 -14.98 -8.19
C ASN A 116 1.51 -14.76 -8.48
N ASN A 117 1.95 -13.49 -8.56
CA ASN A 117 3.35 -13.13 -8.68
C ASN A 117 4.11 -13.20 -7.34
N GLY A 118 3.44 -13.54 -6.23
CA GLY A 118 4.02 -13.67 -4.91
C GLY A 118 4.21 -12.34 -4.16
N LEU A 119 3.53 -11.26 -4.57
CA LEU A 119 3.62 -9.97 -3.89
C LEU A 119 2.79 -9.96 -2.59
N PRO A 120 3.37 -9.64 -1.42
CA PRO A 120 2.60 -9.50 -0.18
C PRO A 120 1.75 -8.23 -0.23
N ILE A 121 0.42 -8.35 -0.21
CA ILE A 121 -0.51 -7.22 -0.29
C ILE A 121 -1.14 -6.95 1.07
N PHE A 122 -1.26 -5.67 1.46
CA PHE A 122 -2.01 -5.26 2.64
C PHE A 122 -3.06 -4.22 2.24
N VAL A 123 -4.33 -4.46 2.56
CA VAL A 123 -5.41 -3.48 2.38
C VAL A 123 -5.47 -2.57 3.60
N THR A 124 -4.74 -1.44 3.56
CA THR A 124 -4.69 -0.47 4.68
C THR A 124 -5.91 0.45 4.72
N GLU A 125 -6.62 0.58 3.59
CA GLU A 125 -7.83 1.39 3.48
C GLU A 125 -8.85 0.71 2.55
N TYR A 126 -10.10 0.62 2.99
CA TYR A 126 -11.22 0.28 2.11
C TYR A 126 -12.51 0.97 2.56
N GLY A 127 -13.43 1.19 1.62
CA GLY A 127 -14.77 1.70 1.90
C GLY A 127 -15.87 0.79 1.36
N THR A 128 -17.06 0.87 1.94
CA THR A 128 -18.25 0.10 1.51
C THR A 128 -19.17 0.90 0.55
N VAL A 129 -18.84 2.17 0.31
CA VAL A 129 -19.53 3.12 -0.58
C VAL A 129 -18.69 3.42 -1.83
N ALA A 130 -19.00 4.48 -2.58
CA ALA A 130 -18.22 4.87 -3.76
C ALA A 130 -16.88 5.54 -3.39
N ALA A 131 -15.95 5.67 -4.34
CA ALA A 131 -14.61 6.21 -4.09
C ALA A 131 -14.60 7.69 -3.67
N SER A 132 -15.71 8.42 -3.83
CA SER A 132 -15.92 9.75 -3.26
C SER A 132 -16.01 9.73 -1.72
N GLY A 133 -16.19 8.56 -1.11
CA GLY A 133 -16.48 8.41 0.31
C GLY A 133 -17.95 8.61 0.67
N ASP A 134 -18.83 8.70 -0.33
CA ASP A 134 -20.26 8.99 -0.17
C ASP A 134 -21.12 8.03 -1.02
N GLY A 135 -22.44 8.11 -0.85
CA GLY A 135 -23.44 7.31 -1.53
C GLY A 135 -23.87 6.09 -0.72
N ALA A 136 -24.70 5.24 -1.36
CA ALA A 136 -25.23 4.05 -0.72
C ALA A 136 -24.16 2.96 -0.55
N VAL A 137 -24.27 2.22 0.55
CA VAL A 137 -23.45 1.04 0.82
C VAL A 137 -23.77 -0.06 -0.19
N ASP A 138 -22.74 -0.66 -0.78
CA ASP A 138 -22.85 -1.88 -1.60
C ASP A 138 -22.41 -3.10 -0.77
N SER A 139 -23.35 -3.64 0.02
CA SER A 139 -23.09 -4.76 0.93
C SER A 139 -22.71 -6.04 0.17
N ALA A 140 -23.26 -6.28 -1.02
CA ALA A 140 -22.95 -7.46 -1.82
C ALA A 140 -21.51 -7.43 -2.35
N SER A 141 -21.08 -6.28 -2.88
CA SER A 141 -19.69 -6.09 -3.32
C SER A 141 -18.71 -6.12 -2.15
N SER A 142 -19.09 -5.58 -0.99
CA SER A 142 -18.28 -5.61 0.23
C SER A 142 -18.03 -7.04 0.70
N ALA A 143 -19.08 -7.86 0.79
CA ALA A 143 -18.95 -9.28 1.14
C ALA A 143 -18.09 -10.04 0.12
N THR A 144 -18.24 -9.74 -1.17
CA THR A 144 -17.40 -10.35 -2.22
C THR A 144 -15.91 -10.00 -2.04
N TRP A 145 -15.60 -8.76 -1.64
CA TRP A 145 -14.23 -8.35 -1.35
C TRP A 145 -13.66 -9.04 -0.11
N TRP A 146 -14.43 -9.14 0.98
CA TRP A 146 -13.97 -9.83 2.18
C TRP A 146 -13.70 -11.31 1.94
N SER A 147 -14.63 -12.02 1.26
CA SER A 147 -14.40 -13.42 0.90
C SER A 147 -13.15 -13.60 0.02
N PHE A 148 -12.90 -12.67 -0.91
CA PHE A 148 -11.68 -12.69 -1.71
C PHE A 148 -10.42 -12.51 -0.86
N LEU A 149 -10.42 -11.59 0.10
CA LEU A 149 -9.26 -11.35 0.97
C LEU A 149 -9.02 -12.53 1.93
N ASP A 150 -10.08 -13.10 2.50
CA ASP A 150 -9.99 -14.26 3.39
C ASP A 150 -9.44 -15.51 2.68
N GLU A 151 -9.75 -15.69 1.39
CA GLU A 151 -9.26 -16.82 0.59
C GLU A 151 -7.76 -16.69 0.24
N LYS A 152 -7.19 -15.48 0.26
CA LYS A 152 -5.81 -15.19 -0.17
C LYS A 152 -4.87 -14.79 0.99
N ASN A 153 -5.24 -15.15 2.21
CA ASN A 153 -4.46 -14.89 3.44
C ASN A 153 -3.45 -16.00 3.73
#